data_AF-A0A0H5CEV0-F1
#
_entry.id   AF-A0A0H5CEV0-F1
#
_cell.length_a   1.000
_cell.length_b   1.000
_cell.length_c   1.000
_cell.angle_alpha   90.00
_cell.angle_beta   90.00
_cell.angle_gamma   90.00
#
_symmetry.space_group_name_H-M   'P 1'
#
loop_
_entity.id
_entity.type
_entity.pdbx_description
1 polymer ?
#
loop_
_entity_poly.entity_id
_entity_poly.type
_entity_poly.pdbx_seq_one_letter_code
_entity_poly.pdbx_strand_id
1 'polypeptide(L)'
;MNPLEKDLERIGIDLAAVEADLARLNARAEGLRAERDALARAIASPESSAESLTSEIADMVKADAIVTVLRNAKPQPLRAAGIVEALHKGGRTNEVAAHISVYLDSLLKQGRVIRVSRGEYTAPD
;
A
#
# COMPACT_ATOMS: atom_id res chain seq x y z
N MET A 1 -17.08 45.77 48.28
CA MET A 1 -16.19 45.00 47.40
C MET A 1 -15.41 45.98 46.56
N ASN A 2 -14.08 45.87 46.55
CA ASN A 2 -13.17 46.79 45.87
C ASN A 2 -13.29 46.58 44.34
N PRO A 3 -13.37 47.65 43.52
CA PRO A 3 -13.37 47.51 42.06
C PRO A 3 -12.23 46.63 41.50
N LEU A 4 -11.04 46.70 42.10
CA LEU A 4 -9.88 45.88 41.71
C LEU A 4 -10.06 44.40 42.04
N GLU A 5 -10.76 44.05 43.12
CA GLU A 5 -11.08 42.66 43.46
C GLU A 5 -12.02 42.04 42.43
N LYS A 6 -13.01 42.84 41.98
CA LYS A 6 -13.96 42.41 40.94
C LYS A 6 -13.29 42.25 39.57
N ASP A 7 -12.37 43.15 39.23
CA ASP A 7 -11.59 43.04 38.00
C ASP A 7 -10.65 41.82 38.02
N LEU A 8 -10.03 41.53 39.17
CA LEU A 8 -9.18 40.35 39.36
C LEU A 8 -9.98 39.05 39.24
N GLU A 9 -11.17 39.00 39.84
CA GLU A 9 -12.09 37.86 39.72
C GLU A 9 -12.50 37.62 38.26
N ARG A 10 -12.86 38.69 37.53
CA ARG A 10 -13.17 38.60 36.09
C ARG A 10 -12.00 38.05 35.30
N ILE A 11 -10.80 38.60 35.49
CA ILE A 11 -9.60 38.16 34.77
C ILE A 11 -9.27 36.70 35.10
N GLY A 12 -9.47 36.26 36.35
CA GLY A 12 -9.28 34.86 36.74
C GLY A 12 -10.22 33.91 36.01
N ILE A 13 -11.49 34.30 35.83
CA ILE A 13 -12.48 33.52 35.06
C ILE A 13 -12.09 33.45 33.58
N ASP A 14 -11.73 34.59 32.98
CA ASP A 14 -11.33 34.65 31.57
C ASP A 14 -10.07 33.81 31.32
N LEU A 15 -9.09 33.87 32.23
CA LEU A 15 -7.87 33.07 32.13
C LEU A 15 -8.17 31.57 32.18
N ALA A 16 -9.00 31.13 33.13
CA ALA A 16 -9.38 29.72 33.25
C ALA A 16 -10.11 29.20 32.00
N ALA A 17 -10.94 30.03 31.36
CA ALA A 17 -11.61 29.69 30.11
C ALA A 17 -10.60 29.50 28.95
N VAL A 18 -9.63 30.43 28.82
CA VAL A 18 -8.58 30.34 27.80
C VAL A 18 -7.68 29.12 28.01
N GLU A 19 -7.34 28.80 29.26
CA GLU A 19 -6.55 27.61 29.59
C GLU A 19 -7.29 26.31 29.22
N ALA A 20 -8.60 26.24 29.44
CA ALA A 20 -9.41 25.10 29.04
C ALA A 20 -9.48 24.93 27.52
N ASP A 21 -9.58 26.04 26.78
CA ASP A 21 -9.56 26.03 25.32
C ASP A 21 -8.21 25.58 24.76
N LEU A 22 -7.10 26.04 25.36
CA LEU A 22 -5.75 25.58 25.01
C LEU A 22 -5.58 24.08 25.23
N ALA A 23 -6.07 23.55 26.36
CA ALA A 23 -6.03 22.12 26.63
C ALA A 23 -6.78 21.31 25.56
N ARG A 24 -7.97 21.78 25.16
CA ARG A 24 -8.77 21.15 24.10
C ARG A 24 -8.07 21.20 22.74
N LEU A 25 -7.47 22.33 22.38
CA LEU A 25 -6.74 22.49 21.13
C LEU A 25 -5.50 21.59 21.07
N ASN A 26 -4.76 21.46 22.18
CA ASN A 26 -3.62 20.57 22.26
C ASN A 26 -4.01 19.10 22.06
N ALA A 27 -5.07 18.63 22.73
CA ALA A 27 -5.60 17.29 22.53
C ALA A 27 -6.01 17.04 21.07
N ARG A 28 -6.64 18.03 20.42
CA ARG A 28 -6.98 17.95 19.00
C ARG A 28 -5.74 17.88 18.11
N ALA A 29 -4.71 18.68 18.41
CA ALA A 29 -3.46 18.67 17.66
C ALA A 29 -2.72 17.33 17.79
N GLU A 30 -2.73 16.71 18.97
CA GLU A 30 -2.18 15.37 19.20
C GLU A 30 -2.94 14.31 18.40
N GLY A 31 -4.28 14.34 18.40
CA GLY A 31 -5.11 13.45 17.59
C GLY A 31 -4.78 13.55 16.09
N LEU A 32 -4.67 14.77 15.57
CA LEU A 32 -4.32 15.00 14.17
C LEU A 32 -2.89 14.54 13.83
N ARG A 33 -1.93 14.68 14.74
CA ARG A 33 -0.58 14.13 14.56
C ARG A 33 -0.59 12.61 14.51
N ALA A 34 -1.35 11.96 15.39
CA ALA A 34 -1.49 10.50 15.40
C ALA A 34 -2.15 9.99 14.11
N GLU A 35 -3.18 10.68 13.61
CA GLU A 35 -3.85 10.37 12.34
C GLU A 35 -2.89 10.55 11.15
N ARG A 36 -2.16 11.66 11.09
CA ARG A 36 -1.10 11.90 10.10
C ARG A 36 -0.08 10.77 10.12
N ASP A 37 0.40 10.36 11.28
CA ASP A 37 1.42 9.31 11.41
C ASP A 37 0.88 7.94 11.02
N ALA A 38 -0.39 7.65 11.32
CA ALA A 38 -1.06 6.44 10.84
C ALA A 38 -1.17 6.43 9.31
N LEU A 39 -1.57 7.55 8.70
CA LEU A 39 -1.62 7.70 7.24
C LEU A 39 -0.23 7.62 6.61
N ALA A 40 0.79 8.25 7.20
CA ALA A 40 2.16 8.17 6.73
C ALA A 40 2.68 6.73 6.76
N ARG A 41 2.39 5.97 7.82
CA ARG A 41 2.69 4.53 7.87
C ARG A 41 1.92 3.73 6.83
N ALA A 42 0.64 4.02 6.60
CA ALA A 42 -0.14 3.35 5.57
C ALA A 42 0.38 3.64 4.15
N ILE A 43 0.87 4.86 3.90
CA ILE A 43 1.52 5.25 2.64
C ILE A 43 2.90 4.62 2.48
N ALA A 44 3.66 4.44 3.56
CA ALA A 44 4.98 3.81 3.52
C ALA A 44 4.91 2.26 3.47
N SER A 45 3.82 1.67 3.97
CA SER A 45 3.63 0.21 4.00
C SER A 45 3.46 -0.54 2.66
N PRO A 46 3.27 0.08 1.47
CA PRO A 46 3.32 -0.64 0.20
C PRO A 46 4.75 -0.94 -0.27
N GLU A 47 5.77 -0.19 0.18
CA GLU A 47 7.10 -0.24 -0.43
C GLU A 47 8.08 -1.20 0.26
N SER A 48 7.91 -1.48 1.56
CA SER A 48 8.75 -2.47 2.25
C SER A 48 8.52 -3.91 1.76
N SER A 49 7.37 -4.21 1.15
CA SER A 49 7.12 -5.48 0.48
C SER A 49 7.57 -5.45 -0.98
N ALA A 50 7.56 -4.29 -1.64
CA ALA A 50 7.96 -4.15 -3.03
C ALA A 50 9.45 -4.42 -3.22
N GLU A 51 10.34 -3.89 -2.36
CA GLU A 51 11.79 -4.12 -2.48
C GLU A 51 12.25 -5.55 -2.16
N SER A 52 11.55 -6.25 -1.26
CA SER A 52 11.80 -7.69 -1.03
C SER A 52 11.25 -8.55 -2.17
N LEU A 53 10.08 -8.20 -2.72
CA LEU A 53 9.49 -8.90 -3.87
C LEU A 53 10.26 -8.65 -5.17
N THR A 54 10.88 -7.48 -5.36
CA THR A 54 11.70 -7.20 -6.56
C THR A 54 12.97 -8.05 -6.59
N SER A 55 13.64 -8.26 -5.45
CA SER A 55 14.77 -9.18 -5.37
C SER A 55 14.35 -10.62 -5.61
N GLU A 56 13.21 -11.04 -5.05
CA GLU A 56 12.76 -12.43 -5.15
C GLU A 56 12.32 -12.81 -6.58
N ILE A 57 11.64 -11.91 -7.30
CA ILE A 57 11.20 -12.15 -8.69
C ILE A 57 12.39 -12.15 -9.66
N ALA A 58 13.40 -11.31 -9.45
CA ALA A 58 14.57 -11.21 -10.33
C ALA A 58 15.33 -12.55 -10.40
N ASP A 59 15.54 -13.20 -9.26
CA ASP A 59 16.33 -14.42 -9.13
C ASP A 59 15.53 -15.72 -9.41
N MET A 60 14.19 -15.62 -9.50
CA MET A 60 13.33 -16.75 -9.79
C MET A 60 13.55 -17.32 -11.20
N VAL A 61 13.31 -18.63 -11.35
CA VAL A 61 13.11 -19.23 -12.68
C VAL A 61 11.86 -18.60 -13.30
N LYS A 62 11.91 -18.31 -14.61
CA LYS A 62 10.83 -17.58 -15.32
C LYS A 62 9.43 -18.13 -15.04
N ALA A 63 9.28 -19.46 -15.00
CA ALA A 63 8.03 -20.12 -14.69
C ALA A 63 7.48 -19.74 -13.30
N ASP A 64 8.35 -19.73 -12.30
CA ASP A 64 8.00 -19.39 -10.92
C ASP A 64 7.72 -17.90 -10.79
N ALA A 65 8.51 -17.05 -11.44
CA ALA A 65 8.28 -15.61 -11.50
C ALA A 65 6.88 -15.27 -12.08
N ILE A 66 6.48 -15.92 -13.18
CA ILE A 66 5.15 -15.73 -13.78
C ILE A 66 4.03 -16.15 -12.81
N VAL A 67 4.19 -17.30 -12.14
CA VAL A 67 3.17 -17.79 -11.19
C VAL A 67 3.08 -16.87 -9.96
N THR A 68 4.22 -16.41 -9.44
CA THR A 68 4.28 -15.45 -8.33
C THR A 68 3.59 -14.13 -8.69
N VAL A 69 3.86 -13.59 -9.88
CA VAL A 69 3.16 -12.41 -10.40
C VAL A 69 1.65 -12.62 -10.45
N LEU A 70 1.20 -13.75 -10.99
CA LEU A 70 -0.23 -14.07 -11.09
C LEU A 70 -0.90 -14.30 -9.72
N ARG A 71 -0.16 -14.83 -8.75
CA ARG A 71 -0.65 -15.03 -7.38
C ARG A 71 -0.80 -13.70 -6.65
N ASN A 72 0.18 -12.81 -6.76
CA ASN A 72 0.17 -11.48 -6.15
C ASN A 72 -0.84 -10.53 -6.80
N ALA A 73 -1.22 -10.79 -8.06
CA ALA A 73 -2.24 -10.04 -8.77
C ALA A 73 -3.68 -10.42 -8.37
N LYS A 74 -3.89 -11.50 -7.60
CA LYS A 74 -5.24 -11.90 -7.18
C LYS A 74 -5.92 -10.76 -6.40
N PRO A 75 -7.22 -10.53 -6.64
CA PRO A 75 -8.15 -11.34 -7.44
C PRO A 75 -8.17 -11.04 -8.95
N GLN A 76 -7.31 -10.14 -9.45
CA GLN A 76 -7.37 -9.65 -10.82
C GLN A 76 -6.61 -10.56 -11.81
N PRO A 77 -7.26 -11.15 -12.83
CA PRO A 77 -6.57 -11.87 -13.89
C PRO A 77 -5.70 -10.93 -14.73
N LEU A 78 -4.54 -11.39 -15.18
CA LEU A 78 -3.62 -10.61 -15.99
C LEU A 78 -3.50 -11.14 -17.42
N ARG A 79 -3.30 -10.22 -18.36
CA ARG A 79 -2.86 -10.53 -19.73
C ARG A 79 -1.35 -10.62 -19.80
N ALA A 80 -0.82 -11.20 -20.88
CA ALA A 80 0.63 -11.29 -21.12
C ALA A 80 1.35 -9.93 -20.97
N ALA A 81 0.76 -8.83 -21.45
CA ALA A 81 1.32 -7.49 -21.28
C ALA A 81 1.39 -7.05 -19.80
N GLY A 82 0.34 -7.29 -19.03
CA GLY A 82 0.32 -6.95 -17.59
C GLY A 82 1.28 -7.82 -16.77
N ILE A 83 1.47 -9.08 -17.17
CA ILE A 83 2.47 -9.97 -16.57
C ILE A 83 3.88 -9.43 -16.85
N VAL A 84 4.17 -9.00 -18.09
CA VAL A 84 5.46 -8.39 -18.43
C VAL A 84 5.72 -7.14 -17.60
N GLU A 85 4.73 -6.26 -17.49
CA GLU A 85 4.86 -5.03 -16.68
C GLU A 85 5.19 -5.36 -15.21
N ALA A 86 4.51 -6.35 -14.63
CA ALA A 86 4.78 -6.80 -13.27
C ALA A 86 6.16 -7.46 -13.12
N LEU A 87 6.60 -8.24 -14.11
CA LEU A 87 7.95 -8.83 -14.13
C LEU A 87 9.03 -7.75 -14.25
N HIS A 88 8.80 -6.71 -15.05
CA HIS A 88 9.71 -5.56 -15.18
C HIS A 88 9.80 -4.77 -13.88
N LYS A 89 8.66 -4.53 -13.22
CA LYS A 89 8.64 -3.95 -11.86
C LYS A 89 9.39 -4.83 -10.87
N GLY A 90 9.34 -6.15 -11.03
CA GLY A 90 10.11 -7.14 -10.27
C GLY A 90 11.57 -7.33 -10.73
N GLY A 91 12.15 -6.40 -11.49
CA GLY A 91 13.57 -6.44 -11.89
C GLY A 91 13.90 -7.25 -13.15
N ARG A 92 12.95 -8.00 -13.74
CA ARG A 92 13.16 -8.80 -14.96
C ARG A 92 12.88 -8.01 -16.24
N THR A 93 13.67 -6.97 -16.50
CA THR A 93 13.44 -5.99 -17.59
C THR A 93 13.54 -6.53 -19.02
N ASN A 94 14.09 -7.75 -19.21
CA ASN A 94 14.28 -8.36 -20.54
C ASN A 94 13.07 -9.19 -21.02
N GLU A 95 11.99 -9.27 -20.25
CA GLU A 95 10.84 -10.10 -20.60
C GLU A 95 9.94 -9.43 -21.65
N VAL A 96 9.40 -10.21 -22.59
CA VAL A 96 8.57 -9.71 -23.71
C VAL A 96 7.29 -10.54 -23.81
N ALA A 97 6.17 -9.89 -24.14
CA ALA A 97 4.83 -10.50 -24.09
C ALA A 97 4.69 -11.75 -24.99
N ALA A 98 5.39 -11.80 -26.12
CA ALA A 98 5.41 -12.97 -27.01
C ALA A 98 6.03 -14.19 -26.30
N HIS A 99 7.17 -14.01 -25.61
CA HIS A 99 7.83 -15.09 -24.85
C HIS A 99 6.98 -15.53 -23.65
N ILE A 100 6.33 -14.59 -22.96
CA ILE A 100 5.42 -14.90 -21.85
C ILE A 100 4.23 -15.72 -22.34
N SER A 101 3.67 -15.41 -23.52
CA SER A 101 2.55 -16.15 -24.08
C SER A 101 2.88 -17.64 -24.32
N VAL A 102 4.08 -17.93 -24.84
CA VAL A 102 4.56 -19.31 -25.03
C VAL A 102 4.76 -20.04 -23.70
N TYR A 103 5.27 -19.34 -22.68
CA TYR A 103 5.41 -19.90 -21.34
C TYR A 103 4.06 -20.20 -20.70
N LEU A 104 3.06 -19.31 -20.86
CA LEU A 104 1.72 -19.51 -20.34
C LEU A 104 1.07 -20.76 -20.90
N ASP A 105 1.23 -21.06 -22.19
CA ASP A 105 0.71 -22.30 -22.78
C ASP A 105 1.31 -23.55 -22.12
N SER A 106 2.60 -23.51 -21.78
CA SER A 106 3.28 -24.60 -21.07
C SER A 106 2.81 -24.71 -19.62
N LEU A 107 2.66 -23.58 -18.92
CA LEU A 107 2.18 -23.52 -17.53
C LEU A 107 0.71 -23.95 -17.41
N LEU A 108 -0.12 -23.65 -18.40
CA LEU A 108 -1.50 -24.12 -18.49
C LEU A 108 -1.56 -25.64 -18.57
N LYS A 109 -0.74 -26.25 -19.44
CA LYS A 109 -0.65 -27.71 -19.56
C LYS A 109 -0.18 -28.38 -18.27
N GLN A 110 0.64 -27.69 -17.49
CA GLN A 110 1.14 -28.15 -16.19
C GLN A 110 0.17 -27.87 -15.03
N GLY A 111 -0.97 -27.20 -15.27
CA GLY A 111 -1.91 -26.83 -14.22
C GLY A 111 -1.38 -25.76 -13.24
N ARG A 112 -0.28 -25.08 -13.58
CA ARG A 112 0.35 -24.06 -12.72
C ARG A 112 -0.30 -22.69 -12.84
N VAL A 113 -1.11 -22.48 -13.88
CA VAL A 113 -1.91 -21.27 -14.12
C VAL A 113 -3.27 -21.67 -14.66
N ILE A 114 -4.27 -20.82 -14.48
CA ILE A 114 -5.63 -21.01 -14.96
C ILE A 114 -5.95 -19.90 -15.95
N ARG A 115 -6.57 -20.26 -17.08
CA ARG A 115 -7.10 -19.30 -18.04
C ARG A 115 -8.54 -18.95 -17.67
N VAL A 116 -8.77 -17.71 -17.26
CA VAL A 116 -10.09 -17.22 -16.84
C VAL A 116 -10.91 -16.78 -18.06
N SER A 117 -10.27 -16.12 -19.02
CA SER A 117 -10.90 -15.67 -20.27
C SER A 117 -9.90 -15.68 -21.43
N ARG A 118 -10.30 -15.20 -22.61
CA ARG A 118 -9.41 -15.16 -23.77
C ARG A 118 -8.21 -14.22 -23.53
N GLY A 119 -7.07 -14.82 -23.17
CA GLY A 119 -5.82 -14.11 -22.97
C GLY A 119 -5.61 -13.58 -21.55
N GLU A 120 -6.48 -13.94 -20.61
CA GLU A 120 -6.41 -13.56 -19.20
C GLU A 120 -6.16 -14.79 -18.33
N TYR A 121 -5.17 -14.67 -17.46
CA TYR A 121 -4.62 -15.76 -16.67
C TYR A 121 -4.59 -15.40 -15.19
N THR A 122 -4.70 -16.40 -14.33
CA THR A 122 -4.54 -16.28 -12.88
C THR A 122 -3.78 -17.49 -12.34
N ALA A 123 -3.27 -17.40 -11.12
CA ALA A 123 -2.68 -18.55 -10.43
C ALA A 123 -3.80 -19.43 -9.84
N PRO A 124 -3.62 -20.76 -9.76
CA PRO A 124 -4.50 -21.63 -8.99
C PRO A 124 -4.53 -21.21 -7.52
N ASP A 125 -5.60 -21.55 -6.81
CA ASP A 125 -5.74 -21.31 -5.36
C ASP A 125 -4.70 -22.09 -4.54
#